data_AF-A0A0C2C954-F1
#
_entry.id   AF-A0A0C2C954-F1
#
_cell.length_a   1.000
_cell.length_b   1.000
_cell.length_c   1.000
_cell.angle_alpha   90.00
_cell.angle_beta   90.00
_cell.angle_gamma   90.00
#
_symmetry.space_group_name_H-M   'P 1'
#
loop_
_entity.id
_entity.type
_entity.pdbx_description
1 polymer ?
#
loop_
_entity_poly.entity_id
_entity_poly.type
_entity_poly.pdbx_seq_one_letter_code
_entity_poly.pdbx_strand_id
1 'polypeptide(L)'
;MLLSLNNLNFKTEPRGHNIYQNEAAQPHRSNLTSTEQRGFKKLLRLRSRLRYTVGDKCGSFVVMPQSLDKNITGYTLSDSSTYAETTAAAFRKACEKVRKTISTVVKPKLGANVAKGLLESWSKNAANYTA
;
A
#
# COMPACT_ATOMS: atom_id res chain seq x y z
N MET A 1 5.19 -6.83 -15.74
CA MET A 1 4.65 -8.18 -15.50
C MET A 1 3.59 -8.06 -14.40
N LEU A 2 2.31 -8.02 -14.77
CA LEU A 2 1.19 -7.83 -13.84
C LEU A 2 0.68 -9.21 -13.40
N LEU A 3 0.73 -9.49 -12.11
CA LEU A 3 0.20 -10.72 -11.52
C LEU A 3 -1.32 -10.59 -11.37
N SER A 4 -2.05 -11.45 -12.07
CA SER A 4 -3.50 -11.64 -11.93
C SER A 4 -3.80 -12.35 -10.61
N LEU A 5 -4.64 -11.73 -9.76
CA LEU A 5 -5.16 -12.34 -8.54
C LEU A 5 -6.44 -13.11 -8.87
N ASN A 6 -6.28 -14.34 -9.35
CA ASN A 6 -7.39 -15.30 -9.41
C ASN A 6 -7.31 -16.19 -8.16
N ASN A 7 -8.27 -16.02 -7.23
CA ASN A 7 -8.92 -17.05 -6.42
C ASN A 7 -9.51 -16.46 -5.13
N LEU A 8 -10.68 -15.83 -5.26
CA LEU A 8 -11.67 -15.77 -4.18
C LEU A 8 -12.98 -16.29 -4.77
N ASN A 9 -13.33 -17.51 -4.38
CA ASN A 9 -14.51 -18.21 -4.85
C ASN A 9 -15.74 -17.64 -4.11
N PHE A 10 -16.19 -16.45 -4.51
CA PHE A 10 -17.49 -15.95 -4.10
C PHE A 10 -18.54 -16.63 -4.96
N LYS A 11 -19.38 -17.44 -4.32
CA LYS A 11 -20.53 -18.10 -4.92
C LYS A 11 -21.57 -17.03 -5.28
N THR A 12 -21.40 -16.37 -6.43
CA THR A 12 -22.32 -15.35 -6.94
C THR A 12 -23.18 -15.90 -8.06
N GLU A 13 -24.48 -15.61 -8.00
CA GLU A 13 -25.50 -16.02 -8.96
C GLU A 13 -25.11 -15.86 -10.45
N PRO A 14 -25.65 -16.72 -11.33
CA PRO A 14 -25.22 -16.87 -12.73
C PRO A 14 -25.41 -15.62 -13.62
N ARG A 15 -26.09 -14.57 -13.16
CA ARG A 15 -26.26 -13.32 -13.92
C ARG A 15 -25.15 -12.30 -13.70
N GLY A 16 -24.42 -12.38 -12.58
CA GLY A 16 -23.37 -11.41 -12.26
C GLY A 16 -22.03 -11.71 -12.95
N HIS A 17 -21.72 -12.97 -13.19
CA HIS A 17 -20.38 -13.40 -13.64
C HIS A 17 -19.97 -12.80 -15.00
N ASN A 18 -20.92 -12.69 -15.94
CA ASN A 18 -20.64 -12.16 -17.28
C ASN A 18 -20.45 -10.64 -17.31
N ILE A 19 -21.01 -9.90 -16.35
CA ILE A 19 -20.90 -8.43 -16.29
C ILE A 19 -19.47 -8.05 -15.88
N TYR A 20 -18.95 -8.68 -14.83
CA TYR A 20 -17.60 -8.41 -14.33
C TYR A 20 -16.50 -8.84 -15.30
N GLN A 21 -16.68 -9.96 -16.01
CA GLN A 21 -15.74 -10.41 -17.05
C GLN A 21 -15.68 -9.42 -18.23
N ASN A 22 -16.82 -8.82 -18.60
CA ASN A 22 -16.90 -7.84 -19.67
C ASN A 22 -16.23 -6.51 -19.29
N GLU A 23 -16.45 -6.01 -18.08
CA GLU A 23 -15.80 -4.78 -17.61
C GLU A 23 -14.29 -4.93 -17.46
N ALA A 24 -13.81 -6.08 -16.98
CA ALA A 24 -12.37 -6.37 -16.88
C ALA A 24 -11.69 -6.56 -18.25
N ALA A 25 -12.46 -6.93 -19.29
CA ALA A 25 -11.99 -7.03 -20.66
C ALA A 25 -11.98 -5.67 -21.41
N GLN A 26 -12.64 -4.63 -20.88
CA GLN A 26 -12.61 -3.32 -21.51
C GLN A 26 -11.29 -2.59 -21.24
N PRO A 27 -10.70 -1.93 -22.26
CA PRO A 27 -9.53 -1.10 -22.06
C PRO A 27 -9.85 0.00 -21.05
N HIS A 28 -9.00 0.16 -20.04
CA HIS A 28 -9.18 1.15 -18.97
C HIS A 28 -9.45 2.54 -19.55
N ARG A 29 -10.65 3.06 -19.35
CA ARG A 29 -11.02 4.43 -19.68
C ARG A 29 -11.04 5.26 -18.41
N SER A 30 -10.30 6.36 -18.43
CA SER A 30 -10.29 7.32 -17.33
C SER A 30 -11.59 8.13 -17.37
N ASN A 31 -12.27 8.24 -16.23
CA ASN A 31 -13.45 9.10 -16.05
C ASN A 31 -13.07 10.58 -15.85
N LEU A 32 -11.79 10.92 -15.91
CA LEU A 32 -11.31 12.29 -15.73
C LEU A 32 -11.46 13.09 -17.02
N THR A 33 -11.99 14.31 -16.88
CA THR A 33 -11.96 15.33 -17.92
C THR A 33 -10.51 15.69 -18.29
N SER A 34 -10.31 16.29 -19.46
CA SER A 34 -8.99 16.74 -19.93
C SER A 34 -8.34 17.74 -18.96
N THR A 35 -9.13 18.60 -18.31
CA THR A 35 -8.68 19.55 -17.30
C THR A 35 -8.21 18.84 -16.03
N GLU A 36 -8.96 17.86 -15.53
CA GLU A 36 -8.61 17.08 -14.35
C GLU A 36 -7.36 16.23 -14.59
N GLN A 37 -7.22 15.61 -15.76
CA GLN A 37 -6.01 14.87 -16.13
C GLN A 37 -4.76 15.78 -16.13
N ARG A 38 -4.91 17.02 -16.62
CA ARG A 38 -3.83 18.01 -16.61
C ARG A 38 -3.51 18.44 -15.17
N GLY A 39 -4.52 18.65 -14.34
CA GLY A 39 -4.37 18.93 -12.91
C GLY A 39 -3.62 17.79 -12.21
N PHE A 40 -4.05 16.56 -12.40
CA PHE A 40 -3.44 15.37 -11.82
C PHE A 40 -1.96 15.20 -12.23
N LYS A 41 -1.64 15.42 -13.51
CA LYS A 41 -0.23 15.43 -13.97
C LYS A 41 0.61 16.48 -13.24
N LYS A 42 0.06 17.68 -12.95
CA LYS A 42 0.76 18.70 -12.16
C LYS A 42 0.98 18.24 -10.73
N LEU A 43 -0.03 17.65 -10.09
CA LEU A 43 0.10 17.11 -8.73
C LEU A 43 1.17 16.02 -8.66
N LEU A 44 1.21 15.12 -9.63
CA LEU A 44 2.19 14.04 -9.70
C LEU A 44 3.63 14.56 -9.84
N ARG A 45 3.84 15.63 -10.62
CA ARG A 45 5.15 16.31 -10.71
C ARG A 45 5.61 16.90 -9.38
N LEU A 46 4.68 17.26 -8.51
CA LEU A 46 4.96 17.82 -7.18
C LEU A 46 5.03 16.76 -6.08
N ARG A 47 4.95 15.46 -6.39
CA ARG A 47 4.98 14.37 -5.39
C ARG A 47 6.24 14.38 -4.50
N SER A 48 7.37 14.88 -4.99
CA SER A 48 8.59 15.03 -4.17
C SER A 48 8.55 16.21 -3.20
N ARG A 49 7.57 17.11 -3.34
CA ARG A 49 7.43 18.33 -2.53
C ARG A 49 6.16 18.33 -1.69
N LEU A 50 5.14 17.63 -2.15
CA LEU A 50 3.81 17.58 -1.55
C LEU A 50 3.43 16.12 -1.28
N ARG A 51 2.83 15.90 -0.12
CA ARG A 51 2.14 14.66 0.24
C ARG A 51 0.64 14.88 0.11
N TYR A 52 0.00 13.94 -0.57
CA TYR A 52 -1.44 13.92 -0.80
C TYR A 52 -2.04 12.76 -0.01
N THR A 53 -3.04 13.03 0.82
CA THR A 53 -3.71 12.03 1.65
C THR A 53 -5.21 12.29 1.72
N VAL A 54 -5.97 11.28 2.10
CA VAL A 54 -7.40 11.39 2.40
C VAL A 54 -7.53 11.32 3.91
N GLY A 55 -8.16 12.33 4.51
CA GLY A 55 -8.42 12.38 5.94
C GLY A 55 -9.33 11.23 6.36
N ASP A 56 -8.96 10.58 7.46
CA ASP A 56 -9.63 9.40 8.01
C ASP A 56 -11.07 9.70 8.48
N LYS A 57 -11.33 10.91 8.97
CA LYS A 57 -12.64 11.29 9.54
C LYS A 57 -13.70 11.68 8.52
N CYS A 58 -13.35 12.54 7.57
CA CYS A 58 -14.33 13.17 6.66
C CYS A 58 -14.04 12.91 5.18
N GLY A 59 -13.05 12.08 4.86
CA GLY A 59 -12.62 11.87 3.47
C GLY A 59 -12.03 13.13 2.82
N SER A 60 -11.67 14.14 3.60
CA SER A 60 -11.15 15.40 3.08
C SER A 60 -9.82 15.18 2.37
N PHE A 61 -9.63 15.82 1.21
CA PHE A 61 -8.36 15.77 0.50
C PHE A 61 -7.37 16.71 1.18
N VAL A 62 -6.31 16.15 1.75
CA VAL A 62 -5.28 16.88 2.48
C VAL A 62 -4.02 16.94 1.65
N VAL A 63 -3.50 18.16 1.49
CA VAL A 63 -2.23 18.44 0.83
C VAL A 63 -1.29 19.09 1.84
N MET A 64 -0.11 18.51 2.02
CA MET A 64 0.89 19.03 2.95
C MET A 64 2.28 19.05 2.30
N PRO A 65 3.15 20.02 2.62
CA PRO A 65 4.55 19.96 2.23
C PRO A 65 5.23 18.71 2.79
N GLN A 66 6.06 18.07 1.99
CA GLN A 66 6.79 16.87 2.43
C GLN A 66 7.75 17.17 3.59
N SER A 67 8.30 18.39 3.65
CA SER A 67 9.11 18.85 4.79
C SER A 67 8.29 18.90 6.09
N LEU A 68 7.06 19.41 6.02
CA LEU A 68 6.15 19.46 7.17
C LEU A 68 5.80 18.05 7.64
N ASP A 69 5.41 17.17 6.72
CA ASP A 69 5.11 15.75 7.00
C ASP A 69 6.28 15.04 7.70
N LYS A 70 7.50 15.25 7.20
CA LYS A 70 8.73 14.71 7.81
C LYS A 70 9.00 15.29 9.19
N ASN A 71 8.79 16.59 9.39
CA ASN A 71 8.99 17.23 10.68
C ASN A 71 8.00 16.72 11.73
N ILE A 72 6.72 16.61 11.36
CA ILE A 72 5.69 16.04 12.24
C ILE A 72 6.04 14.59 12.57
N THR A 73 6.40 13.79 11.57
CA THR A 73 6.79 12.40 11.76
C THR A 73 8.01 12.30 12.67
N GLY A 74 9.03 13.13 12.46
CA GLY A 74 10.25 13.16 13.27
C GLY A 74 9.96 13.52 14.74
N TYR A 75 9.13 14.53 14.98
CA TYR A 75 8.70 14.88 16.32
C TYR A 75 7.95 13.72 16.99
N THR A 76 6.98 13.12 16.30
CA THR A 76 6.24 11.96 16.81
C THR A 76 7.14 10.77 17.11
N LEU A 77 8.15 10.50 16.28
CA LEU A 77 9.09 9.39 16.50
C LEU A 77 10.13 9.68 17.59
N SER A 78 10.36 10.94 17.92
CA SER A 78 11.24 11.34 19.04
C SER A 78 10.59 11.19 20.41
N ASP A 79 9.28 10.92 20.47
CA ASP A 79 8.58 10.65 21.72
C ASP A 79 9.06 9.34 22.35
N SER A 80 9.91 9.46 23.36
CA SER A 80 10.47 8.33 24.10
C SER A 80 9.47 7.61 25.01
N SER A 81 8.28 8.17 25.23
CA SER A 81 7.21 7.50 25.99
C SER A 81 6.53 6.41 25.16
N THR A 82 6.52 6.56 23.83
CA THR A 82 5.87 5.65 22.90
C THR A 82 6.86 4.83 22.07
N TYR A 83 7.97 5.44 21.64
CA TYR A 83 8.98 4.83 20.78
C TYR A 83 10.34 4.76 21.46
N ALA A 84 11.09 3.69 21.22
CA ALA A 84 12.46 3.54 21.70
C ALA A 84 13.41 3.40 20.52
N GLU A 85 14.62 3.95 20.66
CA GLU A 85 15.69 3.73 19.69
C GLU A 85 15.98 2.23 19.55
N THR A 86 16.18 1.79 18.32
CA THR A 86 16.45 0.38 18.01
C THR A 86 17.68 0.27 17.13
N THR A 87 18.43 -0.80 17.30
CA THR A 87 19.59 -1.06 16.44
C THR A 87 19.16 -1.70 15.12
N ALA A 88 19.92 -1.48 14.05
CA ALA A 88 19.68 -2.16 12.78
C ALA A 88 19.69 -3.70 12.92
N ALA A 89 20.45 -4.25 13.88
CA ALA A 89 20.45 -5.67 14.20
C ALA A 89 19.13 -6.12 14.83
N ALA A 90 18.60 -5.37 15.81
CA ALA A 90 17.31 -5.66 16.43
C ALA A 90 16.16 -5.53 15.43
N PHE A 91 16.19 -4.50 14.57
CA PHE A 91 15.23 -4.35 13.47
C PHE A 91 15.24 -5.54 12.51
N ARG A 92 16.43 -5.94 12.00
CA ARG A 92 16.54 -7.13 11.13
C ARG A 92 16.02 -8.40 11.82
N LYS A 93 16.30 -8.58 13.11
CA LYS A 93 15.76 -9.71 13.88
C LYS A 93 14.23 -9.68 13.96
N ALA A 94 13.63 -8.51 14.12
CA ALA A 94 12.18 -8.35 14.07
C ALA A 94 11.61 -8.69 12.67
N CYS A 95 12.27 -8.24 11.60
CA CYS A 95 11.91 -8.60 10.23
C CYS A 95 11.92 -10.11 9.99
N GLU A 96 12.96 -10.80 10.46
CA GLU A 96 13.05 -12.26 10.32
C GLU A 96 11.96 -12.97 11.12
N LYS A 97 11.59 -12.45 12.31
CA LYS A 97 10.46 -12.99 13.08
C LYS A 97 9.16 -12.88 12.29
N VAL A 98 8.90 -11.73 11.64
CA VAL A 98 7.71 -11.54 10.79
C VAL A 98 7.71 -12.51 9.61
N ARG A 99 8.84 -12.62 8.88
CA ARG A 99 8.98 -13.58 7.76
C ARG A 99 8.71 -15.01 8.20
N LYS A 100 9.27 -15.40 9.35
CA LYS A 100 9.05 -16.71 9.95
C LYS A 100 7.58 -16.92 10.26
N THR A 101 6.91 -15.97 10.93
CA THR A 101 5.47 -16.06 11.24
C THR A 101 4.60 -16.18 9.99
N ILE A 102 4.89 -15.43 8.93
CA ILE A 102 4.16 -15.56 7.66
C ILE A 102 4.34 -16.98 7.09
N SER A 103 5.55 -17.51 7.16
CA SER A 103 5.86 -18.84 6.62
C SER A 103 5.30 -19.99 7.46
N THR A 104 5.28 -19.86 8.79
CA THR A 104 4.90 -20.94 9.71
C THR A 104 3.43 -20.89 10.13
N VAL A 105 2.81 -19.71 10.17
CA VAL A 105 1.43 -19.54 10.63
C VAL A 105 0.50 -19.20 9.47
N VAL A 106 0.88 -18.23 8.63
CA VAL A 106 -0.01 -17.74 7.56
C VAL A 106 -0.07 -18.72 6.39
N LYS A 107 1.07 -19.24 5.93
CA LYS A 107 1.12 -20.17 4.79
C LYS A 107 0.26 -21.43 5.01
N PRO A 108 0.29 -22.10 6.17
CA PRO A 108 -0.56 -23.28 6.40
C PRO A 108 -2.05 -22.94 6.55
N LYS A 109 -2.39 -21.75 7.10
CA LYS A 109 -3.79 -21.37 7.39
C LYS A 109 -4.50 -20.71 6.22
N LEU A 110 -3.81 -19.86 5.45
CA LEU A 110 -4.39 -19.02 4.39
C LEU A 110 -3.86 -19.36 3.00
N GLY A 111 -2.96 -20.35 2.89
CA GLY A 111 -2.45 -20.86 1.62
C GLY A 111 -1.22 -20.12 1.09
N ALA A 112 -0.51 -20.78 0.16
CA ALA A 112 0.79 -20.34 -0.35
C ALA A 112 0.73 -19.02 -1.13
N ASN A 113 -0.36 -18.77 -1.85
CA ASN A 113 -0.51 -17.55 -2.67
C ASN A 113 -0.64 -16.29 -1.80
N VAL A 114 -1.42 -16.36 -0.71
CA VAL A 114 -1.59 -15.25 0.25
C VAL A 114 -0.28 -14.96 0.97
N ALA A 115 0.41 -16.01 1.45
CA ALA A 115 1.71 -15.85 2.10
C ALA A 115 2.78 -15.23 1.17
N LYS A 116 2.80 -15.66 -0.11
CA LYS A 116 3.69 -15.11 -1.13
C LYS A 116 3.41 -13.63 -1.39
N GLY A 117 2.14 -13.26 -1.57
CA GLY A 117 1.74 -11.85 -1.77
C GLY A 117 2.12 -10.95 -0.59
N LEU A 118 1.97 -11.43 0.64
CA LEU A 118 2.41 -10.70 1.84
C LEU A 118 3.93 -10.50 1.86
N LEU A 119 4.72 -11.55 1.60
CA LEU A 119 6.18 -11.45 1.57
C LEU A 119 6.70 -10.51 0.48
N GLU A 120 6.06 -10.52 -0.69
CA GLU A 120 6.42 -9.63 -1.82
C GLU A 120 6.07 -8.17 -1.52
N SER A 121 4.89 -7.90 -0.96
CA SER A 121 4.49 -6.56 -0.51
C SER A 121 5.43 -6.01 0.55
N TRP A 122 5.79 -6.86 1.53
CA TRP A 122 6.69 -6.50 2.62
C TRP A 122 8.11 -6.18 2.12
N SER A 123 8.61 -6.99 1.17
CA SER A 123 9.95 -6.77 0.60
C SER A 123 10.03 -5.49 -0.24
N LYS A 124 8.97 -5.12 -0.96
CA LYS A 124 8.89 -3.84 -1.69
C LYS A 124 8.86 -2.63 -0.77
N ASN A 125 8.23 -2.75 0.39
CA ASN A 125 8.16 -1.65 1.36
C ASN A 125 9.46 -1.52 2.16
N ALA A 126 10.09 -2.63 2.57
CA ALA A 126 11.35 -2.62 3.31
C ALA A 126 12.50 -1.95 2.54
N ALA A 127 12.55 -2.10 1.22
CA ALA A 127 13.53 -1.45 0.36
C ALA A 127 13.46 0.09 0.36
N ASN A 128 12.33 0.66 0.78
CA ASN A 128 12.15 2.12 0.86
C ASN A 128 12.65 2.72 2.18
N TYR A 129 13.06 1.89 3.15
CA TYR A 129 13.54 2.32 4.47
C TYR A 129 15.04 2.07 4.69
N THR A 130 15.75 1.56 3.67
CA THR A 130 17.20 1.29 3.71
C THR A 130 18.04 2.34 2.98
N ALA A 131 17.57 3.59 2.89
CA ALA A 131 18.31 4.72 2.32
C ALA A 131 18.78 5.67 3.44
#